data_AF-A0A350IM21-F1
#
_entry.id   AF-A0A350IM21-F1
#
_cell.length_a   1.000
_cell.length_b   1.000
_cell.length_c   1.000
_cell.angle_alpha   90.00
_cell.angle_beta   90.00
_cell.angle_gamma   90.00
#
_symmetry.space_group_name_H-M   'P 1'
#
loop_
_entity.id
_entity.type
_entity.pdbx_description
1 polymer ?
#
loop_
_entity_poly.entity_id
_entity_poly.type
_entity_poly.pdbx_seq_one_letter_code
_entity_poly.pdbx_strand_id
1 'polypeptide(L)'
;MANNLSTNFINQVLEITQNVELTNNEKFLDIILLFEYLMNSKAEESNQIFSSYFSKWIYVFDLYKIENTYLNLLLHFRKRKKAIANKSKNLSSTDFQQFLKSVLISAARITNQQIPSELEEYIKDVQIVNPKPDNEQNISQLQGVLLKKVQNNNGFLLNCINEQIGQFNVKCGVDFQKTINYLWRNATVGFVNLNLIDSKNKLYELSNQGMIIIEPDYMFDVTDIAECYNYYGFDLLTYFSKIIMPQESNRYLIKGMIVNSLFDELIINPNIDFHTAFAKSIHQKPLKILEYLDEQFFENLIFEMELHYENLKHSIADLPKGIYSIEPTFVSPKFGLQGRLDLFIEQMNDN
;
A
#
# COMPACT_ATOMS: atom_id res chain seq x y z
N MET A 1 -25.20 -12.46 -3.89
CA MET A 1 -25.65 -11.28 -3.09
C MET A 1 -25.19 -9.96 -3.69
N ALA A 2 -24.00 -9.84 -4.31
CA ALA A 2 -23.54 -8.61 -4.97
C ALA A 2 -24.47 -8.09 -6.10
N ASN A 3 -25.05 -8.99 -6.92
CA ASN A 3 -25.91 -8.59 -8.04
C ASN A 3 -27.24 -7.92 -7.64
N ASN A 4 -27.78 -8.15 -6.43
CA ASN A 4 -29.06 -7.54 -6.02
C ASN A 4 -28.90 -6.09 -5.52
N LEU A 5 -27.72 -5.70 -5.04
CA LEU A 5 -27.47 -4.35 -4.53
C LEU A 5 -27.23 -3.33 -5.65
N SER A 6 -26.57 -3.74 -6.75
CA SER A 6 -26.41 -2.86 -7.92
C SER A 6 -27.74 -2.51 -8.58
N THR A 7 -28.73 -3.41 -8.52
CA THR A 7 -30.05 -3.18 -9.12
C THR A 7 -30.98 -2.36 -8.22
N ASN A 8 -30.68 -2.22 -6.92
CA ASN A 8 -31.57 -1.53 -5.97
C ASN A 8 -30.93 -0.29 -5.32
N PHE A 9 -29.72 0.10 -5.71
CA PHE A 9 -29.00 1.23 -5.11
C PHE A 9 -29.81 2.54 -5.17
N ILE A 10 -30.34 2.89 -6.34
CA ILE A 10 -31.06 4.16 -6.54
C ILE A 10 -32.35 4.20 -5.70
N ASN A 11 -33.06 3.09 -5.58
CA ASN A 11 -34.25 2.99 -4.74
C ASN A 11 -33.91 3.11 -3.25
N GLN A 12 -32.82 2.50 -2.79
CA GLN A 12 -32.36 2.67 -1.41
C GLN A 12 -31.99 4.13 -1.10
N VAL A 13 -31.36 4.82 -2.05
CA VAL A 13 -31.08 6.27 -1.90
C VAL A 13 -32.39 7.07 -1.85
N LEU A 14 -33.40 6.70 -2.65
CA LEU A 14 -34.73 7.32 -2.59
C LEU A 14 -35.38 7.13 -1.20
N GLU A 15 -35.37 5.91 -0.66
CA GLU A 15 -35.90 5.63 0.68
C GLU A 15 -35.20 6.45 1.78
N ILE A 16 -33.87 6.53 1.73
CA ILE A 16 -33.08 7.31 2.71
C ILE A 16 -33.37 8.81 2.59
N THR A 17 -33.49 9.33 1.36
CA THR A 17 -33.72 10.77 1.13
C THR A 17 -35.13 11.19 1.55
N GLN A 18 -36.15 10.33 1.36
CA GLN A 18 -37.53 10.58 1.75
C GLN A 18 -37.78 10.43 3.26
N ASN A 19 -36.90 9.76 4.01
CA ASN A 19 -37.06 9.62 5.45
C ASN A 19 -36.96 11.00 6.15
N VAL A 20 -38.05 11.44 6.78
CA VAL A 20 -38.16 12.75 7.44
C VAL A 20 -37.49 12.76 8.82
N GLU A 21 -37.30 11.59 9.44
CA GLU A 21 -36.67 11.46 10.76
C GLU A 21 -35.15 11.65 10.71
N LEU A 22 -34.54 11.38 9.55
CA LEU A 22 -33.08 11.47 9.38
C LEU A 22 -32.63 12.91 9.07
N THR A 23 -31.60 13.34 9.79
CA THR A 23 -30.88 14.58 9.48
C THR A 23 -30.05 14.44 8.19
N ASN A 24 -29.67 15.55 7.57
CA ASN A 24 -28.78 15.52 6.39
C ASN A 24 -27.44 14.80 6.65
N ASN A 25 -26.94 14.86 7.89
CA ASN A 25 -25.72 14.14 8.28
C ASN A 25 -25.94 12.62 8.27
N GLU A 26 -27.06 12.15 8.83
CA GLU A 26 -27.39 10.71 8.86
C GLU A 26 -27.65 10.18 7.45
N LYS A 27 -28.45 10.90 6.65
CA LYS A 27 -28.67 10.58 5.24
C LYS A 27 -27.37 10.48 4.46
N PHE A 28 -26.44 11.42 4.68
CA PHE A 28 -25.12 11.39 4.06
C PHE A 28 -24.34 10.13 4.45
N LEU A 29 -24.31 9.76 5.75
CA LEU A 29 -23.57 8.60 6.24
C LEU A 29 -24.10 7.29 5.66
N ASP A 30 -25.41 7.14 5.54
CA ASP A 30 -26.01 5.94 4.97
C ASP A 30 -25.75 5.86 3.45
N ILE A 31 -25.94 6.97 2.74
CA ILE A 31 -25.72 7.01 1.28
C ILE A 31 -24.24 6.81 0.92
N ILE A 32 -23.29 7.41 1.65
CA ILE A 32 -21.86 7.22 1.37
C ILE A 32 -21.44 5.76 1.62
N LEU A 33 -21.99 5.10 2.65
CA LEU A 33 -21.71 3.68 2.92
C LEU A 33 -22.24 2.79 1.80
N LEU A 34 -23.48 3.00 1.35
CA LEU A 34 -24.04 2.29 0.21
C LEU A 34 -23.22 2.52 -1.06
N PHE A 35 -22.79 3.77 -1.28
CA PHE A 35 -22.00 4.11 -2.46
C PHE A 35 -20.61 3.47 -2.39
N GLU A 36 -19.95 3.47 -1.24
CA GLU A 36 -18.69 2.74 -1.03
C GLU A 36 -18.83 1.26 -1.36
N TYR A 37 -19.92 0.62 -0.92
CA TYR A 37 -20.22 -0.77 -1.26
C TYR A 37 -20.37 -0.99 -2.77
N LEU A 38 -21.14 -0.13 -3.46
CA LEU A 38 -21.29 -0.18 -4.92
C LEU A 38 -19.94 -0.06 -5.63
N MET A 39 -19.12 0.90 -5.23
CA MET A 39 -17.79 1.13 -5.81
C MET A 39 -16.86 -0.07 -5.60
N ASN A 40 -16.90 -0.70 -4.42
CA ASN A 40 -16.11 -1.89 -4.13
C ASN A 40 -16.54 -3.08 -4.96
N SER A 41 -17.84 -3.35 -5.00
CA SER A 41 -18.38 -4.45 -5.81
C SER A 41 -17.99 -4.30 -7.28
N LYS A 42 -17.96 -3.08 -7.81
CA LYS A 42 -17.54 -2.83 -9.19
C LYS A 42 -16.03 -2.89 -9.42
N ALA A 43 -15.23 -2.50 -8.44
CA ALA A 43 -13.78 -2.65 -8.53
C ALA A 43 -13.36 -4.14 -8.47
N GLU A 44 -14.06 -4.96 -7.67
CA GLU A 44 -13.81 -6.41 -7.52
C GLU A 44 -14.15 -7.24 -8.77
N GLU A 45 -14.97 -6.70 -9.69
CA GLU A 45 -15.19 -7.32 -11.02
C GLU A 45 -13.94 -7.24 -11.92
N SER A 46 -12.93 -6.45 -11.53
CA SER A 46 -11.68 -6.31 -12.28
C SER A 46 -10.57 -7.23 -11.78
N ASN A 47 -9.65 -7.61 -12.68
CA ASN A 47 -8.42 -8.34 -12.32
C ASN A 47 -7.30 -7.40 -11.83
N GLN A 48 -7.62 -6.15 -11.47
CA GLN A 48 -6.63 -5.18 -11.04
C GLN A 48 -6.48 -5.19 -9.51
N ILE A 49 -5.24 -5.08 -9.04
CA ILE A 49 -4.93 -4.90 -7.62
C ILE A 49 -5.05 -3.41 -7.29
N PHE A 50 -5.72 -3.10 -6.18
CA PHE A 50 -5.87 -1.74 -5.70
C PHE A 50 -5.28 -1.60 -4.30
N SER A 51 -4.38 -0.64 -4.16
CA SER A 51 -3.78 -0.22 -2.89
C SER A 51 -4.77 0.36 -1.88
N SER A 52 -5.86 0.99 -2.33
CA SER A 52 -6.75 1.75 -1.47
C SER A 52 -8.16 1.88 -2.03
N TYR A 53 -9.12 2.27 -1.18
CA TYR A 53 -10.45 2.67 -1.64
C TYR A 53 -10.42 3.87 -2.60
N PHE A 54 -9.46 4.77 -2.42
CA PHE A 54 -9.26 5.92 -3.30
C PHE A 54 -8.91 5.47 -4.72
N SER A 55 -7.95 4.55 -4.88
CA SER A 55 -7.59 4.02 -6.20
C SER A 55 -8.71 3.21 -6.85
N LYS A 56 -9.49 2.43 -6.06
CA LYS A 56 -10.73 1.79 -6.54
C LYS A 56 -11.72 2.79 -7.12
N TRP A 57 -11.94 3.91 -6.44
CA TRP A 57 -12.88 4.93 -6.89
C TRP A 57 -12.46 5.57 -8.20
N ILE A 58 -11.18 5.94 -8.32
CA ILE A 58 -10.63 6.50 -9.56
C ILE A 58 -10.78 5.52 -10.71
N TYR A 59 -10.45 4.25 -10.48
CA TYR A 59 -10.59 3.19 -11.47
C TYR A 59 -12.02 3.05 -11.98
N VAL A 60 -13.00 2.97 -11.08
CA VAL A 60 -14.41 2.84 -11.46
C VAL A 60 -14.89 4.09 -12.20
N PHE A 61 -14.54 5.30 -11.74
CA PHE A 61 -14.92 6.53 -12.46
C PHE A 61 -14.35 6.57 -13.87
N ASP A 62 -13.11 6.10 -14.04
CA ASP A 62 -12.47 6.00 -15.33
C ASP A 62 -13.13 4.93 -16.23
N LEU A 63 -13.43 3.75 -15.67
CA LEU A 63 -14.09 2.64 -16.35
C LEU A 63 -15.44 3.07 -16.97
N TYR A 64 -16.25 3.81 -16.21
CA TYR A 64 -17.56 4.29 -16.64
C TYR A 64 -17.53 5.70 -17.28
N LYS A 65 -16.34 6.26 -17.52
CA LYS A 65 -16.12 7.59 -18.13
C LYS A 65 -16.95 8.69 -17.47
N ILE A 66 -16.94 8.71 -16.14
CA ILE A 66 -17.63 9.72 -15.33
C ILE A 66 -16.73 10.95 -15.20
N GLU A 67 -17.32 12.14 -15.23
CA GLU A 67 -16.55 13.39 -15.10
C GLU A 67 -15.85 13.49 -13.74
N ASN A 68 -14.60 13.96 -13.75
CA ASN A 68 -13.77 14.12 -12.54
C ASN A 68 -14.33 15.17 -11.55
N THR A 69 -15.22 16.05 -12.00
CA THR A 69 -15.93 17.02 -11.15
C THR A 69 -16.69 16.31 -10.03
N TYR A 70 -17.43 15.25 -10.37
CA TYR A 70 -18.16 14.43 -9.40
C TYR A 70 -17.21 13.65 -8.49
N LEU A 71 -16.13 13.08 -9.03
CA LEU A 71 -15.12 12.36 -8.26
C LEU A 71 -14.49 13.27 -7.18
N ASN A 72 -14.00 14.44 -7.57
CA ASN A 72 -13.35 15.39 -6.67
C ASN A 72 -14.26 15.81 -5.51
N LEU A 73 -15.53 16.07 -5.82
CA LEU A 73 -16.52 16.44 -4.82
C LEU A 73 -16.81 15.29 -3.84
N LEU A 74 -17.00 14.08 -4.35
CA LEU A 74 -17.24 12.89 -3.51
C LEU A 74 -16.04 12.56 -2.62
N LEU A 75 -14.82 12.70 -3.13
CA LEU A 75 -13.59 12.55 -2.35
C LEU A 75 -13.49 13.58 -1.23
N HIS A 76 -13.86 14.83 -1.49
CA HIS A 76 -13.92 15.86 -0.45
C HIS A 76 -14.95 15.56 0.64
N PHE A 77 -16.12 15.03 0.28
CA PHE A 77 -17.10 14.59 1.27
C PHE A 77 -16.64 13.35 2.05
N ARG A 78 -15.97 12.40 1.37
CA ARG A 78 -15.36 11.22 2.00
C ARG A 78 -14.35 11.60 3.08
N LYS A 79 -13.46 12.57 2.83
CA LYS A 79 -12.53 13.11 3.85
C LYS A 79 -13.25 13.67 5.08
N ARG A 80 -14.43 14.27 4.89
CA ARG A 80 -15.25 14.87 5.97
C ARG A 80 -16.10 13.85 6.72
N LYS A 81 -16.18 12.59 6.26
CA LYS A 81 -17.04 11.54 6.83
C LYS A 81 -16.85 11.38 8.34
N LYS A 82 -15.60 11.31 8.83
CA LYS A 82 -15.30 11.15 10.27
C LYS A 82 -15.75 12.36 11.10
N ALA A 83 -15.56 13.58 10.59
CA ALA A 83 -15.99 14.80 11.27
C ALA A 83 -17.52 14.92 11.33
N ILE A 84 -18.20 14.52 10.25
CA ILE A 84 -19.67 14.51 10.17
C ILE A 84 -20.25 13.44 11.10
N ALA A 85 -19.66 12.24 11.13
CA ALA A 85 -20.06 11.16 12.03
C ALA A 85 -19.93 11.54 13.52
N ASN A 86 -18.86 12.23 13.88
CA ASN A 86 -18.64 12.73 15.24
C ASN A 86 -19.43 14.01 15.57
N LYS A 87 -20.34 14.45 14.69
CA LYS A 87 -21.14 15.69 14.81
C LYS A 87 -20.30 16.97 15.02
N SER A 88 -19.02 16.94 14.68
CA SER A 88 -18.15 18.13 14.78
C SER A 88 -18.32 19.08 13.59
N LYS A 89 -18.92 18.61 12.50
CA LYS A 89 -19.24 19.40 11.30
C LYS A 89 -20.59 18.99 10.76
N ASN A 90 -21.49 19.95 10.57
CA ASN A 90 -22.81 19.72 9.98
C ASN A 90 -22.79 20.03 8.48
N LEU A 91 -23.49 19.20 7.70
CA LEU A 91 -23.75 19.46 6.29
C LEU A 91 -24.88 20.48 6.15
N SER A 92 -24.63 21.53 5.38
CA SER A 92 -25.71 22.42 4.91
C SER A 92 -26.59 21.67 3.90
N SER A 93 -27.82 22.16 3.68
CA SER A 93 -28.71 21.59 2.66
C SER A 93 -28.08 21.64 1.26
N THR A 94 -27.31 22.69 0.96
CA THR A 94 -26.58 22.81 -0.31
C THR A 94 -25.42 21.83 -0.43
N ASP A 95 -24.67 21.59 0.66
CA ASP A 95 -23.59 20.58 0.69
C ASP A 95 -24.17 19.18 0.44
N PHE A 96 -25.28 18.85 1.11
CA PHE A 96 -25.96 17.56 0.94
C PHE A 96 -26.50 17.38 -0.49
N GLN A 97 -27.12 18.41 -1.07
CA GLN A 97 -27.60 18.39 -2.45
C GLN A 97 -26.46 18.19 -3.48
N GLN A 98 -25.32 18.86 -3.30
CA GLN A 98 -24.14 18.68 -4.16
C GLN A 98 -23.59 17.25 -4.07
N PHE A 99 -23.48 16.73 -2.84
CA PHE A 99 -23.10 15.35 -2.59
C PHE A 99 -24.05 14.37 -3.28
N LEU A 100 -25.35 14.51 -3.04
CA LEU A 100 -26.39 13.64 -3.58
C LEU A 100 -26.40 13.65 -5.11
N LYS A 101 -26.28 14.82 -5.73
CA LYS A 101 -26.17 14.96 -7.19
C LYS A 101 -25.01 14.15 -7.75
N SER A 102 -23.86 14.23 -7.09
CA SER A 102 -22.65 13.52 -7.51
C SER A 102 -22.79 12.02 -7.34
N VAL A 103 -23.40 11.55 -6.24
CA VAL A 103 -23.69 10.13 -6.03
C VAL A 103 -24.66 9.61 -7.09
N LEU A 104 -25.78 10.29 -7.32
CA LEU A 104 -26.83 9.82 -8.23
C LEU A 104 -26.37 9.79 -9.69
N ILE A 105 -25.70 10.83 -10.17
CA ILE A 105 -25.18 10.87 -11.55
C ILE A 105 -24.13 9.76 -11.75
N SER A 106 -23.23 9.58 -10.78
CA SER A 106 -22.23 8.51 -10.85
C SER A 106 -22.87 7.13 -10.79
N ALA A 107 -23.79 6.89 -9.85
CA ALA A 107 -24.45 5.60 -9.68
C ALA A 107 -25.35 5.24 -10.87
N ALA A 108 -26.07 6.20 -11.45
CA ALA A 108 -26.88 5.99 -12.64
C ALA A 108 -26.02 5.54 -13.83
N ARG A 109 -24.84 6.14 -14.02
CA ARG A 109 -23.85 5.71 -15.03
C ARG A 109 -23.30 4.31 -14.76
N ILE A 110 -23.01 3.98 -13.51
CA ILE A 110 -22.43 2.68 -13.12
C ILE A 110 -23.45 1.54 -13.25
N THR A 111 -24.69 1.78 -12.85
CA THR A 111 -25.76 0.78 -12.81
C THR A 111 -26.59 0.73 -14.10
N ASN A 112 -26.40 1.71 -14.99
CA ASN A 112 -27.22 1.93 -16.18
C ASN A 112 -28.72 2.07 -15.88
N GLN A 113 -29.05 2.69 -14.74
CA GLN A 113 -30.41 2.96 -14.28
C GLN A 113 -30.74 4.44 -14.41
N GLN A 114 -32.02 4.75 -14.65
CA GLN A 114 -32.50 6.13 -14.64
C GLN A 114 -32.69 6.63 -13.20
N ILE A 115 -32.48 7.94 -13.01
CA ILE A 115 -32.74 8.60 -11.73
C ILE A 115 -34.26 8.86 -11.64
N PRO A 116 -34.94 8.47 -10.55
CA PRO A 116 -36.34 8.80 -10.31
C PRO A 116 -36.60 10.31 -10.39
N SER A 117 -37.77 10.69 -10.94
CA SER A 117 -38.12 12.09 -11.18
C SER A 117 -38.08 12.95 -9.93
N GLU A 118 -38.43 12.39 -8.75
CA GLU A 118 -38.39 13.13 -7.48
C GLU A 118 -36.96 13.56 -7.11
N LEU A 119 -35.99 12.66 -7.34
CA LEU A 119 -34.58 12.94 -7.07
C LEU A 119 -33.97 13.84 -8.14
N GLU A 120 -34.37 13.66 -9.39
CA GLU A 120 -33.90 14.49 -10.51
C GLU A 120 -34.32 15.96 -10.32
N GLU A 121 -35.55 16.21 -9.90
CA GLU A 121 -36.04 17.55 -9.59
C GLU A 121 -35.28 18.16 -8.40
N TYR A 122 -35.01 17.36 -7.36
CA TYR A 122 -34.27 17.82 -6.17
C TYR A 122 -32.82 18.23 -6.45
N ILE A 123 -32.17 17.67 -7.49
CA ILE A 123 -30.77 17.96 -7.83
C ILE A 123 -30.60 18.86 -9.07
N LYS A 124 -31.67 19.18 -9.78
CA LYS A 124 -31.63 19.83 -11.11
C LYS A 124 -30.82 21.13 -11.10
N ASP A 125 -31.15 22.04 -10.19
CA ASP A 125 -30.58 23.39 -10.14
C ASP A 125 -29.30 23.50 -9.30
N VAL A 126 -28.81 22.38 -8.77
CA VAL A 126 -27.63 22.36 -7.90
C VAL A 126 -26.37 22.52 -8.74
N GLN A 127 -25.64 23.61 -8.55
CA GLN A 127 -24.32 23.80 -9.16
C GLN A 127 -23.25 23.03 -8.37
N ILE A 128 -22.44 22.24 -9.07
CA ILE A 128 -21.29 21.54 -8.48
C ILE A 128 -20.15 22.52 -8.31
N VAL A 129 -19.78 22.80 -7.06
CA VAL A 129 -18.62 23.64 -6.74
C VAL A 129 -17.50 22.75 -6.25
N ASN A 130 -16.44 22.61 -7.05
CA ASN A 130 -15.28 21.85 -6.62
C ASN A 130 -14.59 22.59 -5.46
N PRO A 131 -14.20 21.86 -4.40
CA PRO A 131 -13.44 22.45 -3.31
C PRO A 131 -12.11 23.00 -3.84
N LYS A 132 -11.70 24.16 -3.31
CA LYS A 132 -10.37 24.67 -3.58
C LYS A 132 -9.34 23.69 -3.00
N PRO A 133 -8.31 23.31 -3.76
CA PRO A 133 -7.22 22.56 -3.19
C PRO A 133 -6.50 23.37 -2.12
N ASP A 134 -5.94 22.70 -1.13
CA ASP A 134 -5.12 23.34 -0.10
C ASP A 134 -3.87 23.97 -0.75
N ASN A 135 -3.41 25.10 -0.20
CA ASN A 135 -2.20 25.78 -0.67
C ASN A 135 -0.98 24.93 -0.29
N GLU A 136 -0.17 24.53 -1.27
CA GLU A 136 0.92 23.59 -1.02
C GLU A 136 2.33 24.20 -1.07
N GLN A 137 3.10 23.79 -0.07
CA GLN A 137 4.53 23.98 0.08
C GLN A 137 5.30 23.07 -0.88
N ASN A 138 6.62 23.20 -0.90
CA ASN A 138 7.51 22.42 -1.76
C ASN A 138 7.49 20.94 -1.32
N ILE A 139 6.74 20.10 -2.04
CA ILE A 139 6.62 18.66 -1.75
C ILE A 139 7.73 17.92 -2.50
N SER A 140 8.72 17.39 -1.77
CA SER A 140 9.80 16.59 -2.35
C SER A 140 9.40 15.15 -2.66
N GLN A 141 8.29 14.67 -2.08
CA GLN A 141 7.82 13.29 -2.20
C GLN A 141 6.29 13.25 -2.27
N LEU A 142 5.76 12.54 -3.26
CA LEU A 142 4.32 12.50 -3.50
C LEU A 142 3.91 11.14 -4.06
N GLN A 143 2.76 10.62 -3.60
CA GLN A 143 2.14 9.41 -4.14
C GLN A 143 0.83 9.79 -4.82
N GLY A 144 0.49 9.16 -5.94
CA GLY A 144 -0.79 9.38 -6.61
C GLY A 144 -1.16 8.25 -7.55
N VAL A 145 -2.40 8.27 -8.01
CA VAL A 145 -2.91 7.31 -8.99
C VAL A 145 -2.73 7.89 -10.38
N LEU A 146 -2.10 7.14 -11.28
CA LEU A 146 -1.83 7.57 -12.65
C LEU A 146 -3.11 7.56 -13.49
N LEU A 147 -3.56 8.74 -13.93
CA LEU A 147 -4.73 8.87 -14.80
C LEU A 147 -4.37 8.74 -16.28
N LYS A 148 -3.24 9.35 -16.68
CA LYS A 148 -2.79 9.41 -18.06
C LYS A 148 -1.28 9.65 -18.14
N LYS A 149 -0.62 9.01 -19.09
CA LYS A 149 0.74 9.33 -19.52
C LYS A 149 0.74 9.94 -20.91
N VAL A 150 1.47 11.04 -21.10
CA VAL A 150 1.63 11.72 -22.39
C VAL A 150 3.13 11.78 -22.69
N GLN A 151 3.52 11.30 -23.85
CA GLN A 151 4.90 11.37 -24.32
C GLN A 151 5.07 12.58 -25.24
N ASN A 152 6.13 13.35 -24.99
CA ASN A 152 6.54 14.50 -25.81
C ASN A 152 8.00 14.28 -26.25
N ASN A 153 8.49 15.10 -27.19
CA ASN A 153 9.88 15.00 -27.68
C ASN A 153 10.94 15.14 -26.57
N ASN A 154 10.61 15.81 -25.47
CA ASN A 154 11.55 16.12 -24.38
C ASN A 154 11.33 15.24 -23.13
N GLY A 155 10.55 14.16 -23.22
CA GLY A 155 10.28 13.25 -22.10
C GLY A 155 8.80 12.92 -21.93
N PHE A 156 8.35 12.77 -20.68
CA PHE A 156 7.02 12.30 -20.33
C PHE A 156 6.32 13.26 -19.39
N LEU A 157 5.00 13.38 -19.54
CA LEU A 157 4.11 14.06 -18.61
C LEU A 157 3.13 13.05 -18.03
N LEU A 158 3.22 12.82 -16.72
CA LEU A 158 2.35 11.94 -15.97
C LEU A 158 1.28 12.78 -15.27
N ASN A 159 0.01 12.57 -15.63
CA ASN A 159 -1.12 13.18 -14.95
C ASN A 159 -1.61 12.20 -13.88
N CYS A 160 -1.53 12.65 -12.64
CA CYS A 160 -1.83 11.85 -11.46
C CYS A 160 -2.86 12.56 -10.58
N ILE A 161 -3.53 11.79 -9.72
CA ILE A 161 -4.41 12.33 -8.71
C ILE A 161 -4.02 11.78 -7.34
N ASN A 162 -3.94 12.67 -6.35
CA ASN A 162 -3.68 12.35 -4.96
C ASN A 162 -4.85 12.82 -4.11
N GLU A 163 -5.11 12.11 -3.02
CA GLU A 163 -6.25 12.42 -2.17
C GLU A 163 -6.12 13.81 -1.55
N GLN A 164 -4.95 14.18 -1.03
CA GLN A 164 -4.67 15.47 -0.39
C GLN A 164 -4.68 16.60 -1.40
N ILE A 165 -3.86 16.48 -2.45
CA ILE A 165 -3.54 17.58 -3.36
C ILE A 165 -4.44 17.61 -4.60
N GLY A 166 -5.27 16.61 -4.84
CA GLY A 166 -6.06 16.50 -6.06
C GLY A 166 -5.21 16.17 -7.29
N GLN A 167 -5.60 16.66 -8.46
CA GLN A 167 -4.86 16.41 -9.71
C GLN A 167 -3.56 17.21 -9.75
N PHE A 168 -2.49 16.55 -10.20
CA PHE A 168 -1.16 17.12 -10.37
C PHE A 168 -0.46 16.49 -11.58
N ASN A 169 0.56 17.16 -12.07
CA ASN A 169 1.34 16.69 -13.21
C ASN A 169 2.81 16.54 -12.82
N VAL A 170 3.42 15.44 -13.24
CA VAL A 170 4.86 15.21 -13.07
C VAL A 170 5.52 15.12 -14.43
N LYS A 171 6.46 16.03 -14.69
CA LYS A 171 7.34 16.00 -15.84
C LYS A 171 8.53 15.11 -15.52
N CYS A 172 8.79 14.13 -16.39
CA CYS A 172 9.91 13.21 -16.27
C CYS A 172 10.80 13.31 -17.52
N GLY A 173 12.12 13.29 -17.31
CA GLY A 173 13.10 13.20 -18.40
C GLY A 173 13.03 11.86 -19.14
N VAL A 174 13.76 11.79 -20.27
CA VAL A 174 13.83 10.59 -21.12
C VAL A 174 14.49 9.42 -20.40
N ASP A 175 15.38 9.68 -19.44
CA ASP A 175 16.08 8.66 -18.65
C ASP A 175 15.12 7.73 -17.89
N PHE A 176 13.91 8.21 -17.58
CA PHE A 176 12.87 7.42 -16.90
C PHE A 176 12.00 6.58 -17.83
N GLN A 177 12.26 6.59 -19.15
CA GLN A 177 11.45 5.90 -20.15
C GLN A 177 11.21 4.42 -19.81
N LYS A 178 12.26 3.70 -19.40
CA LYS A 178 12.16 2.28 -19.08
C LYS A 178 11.14 2.04 -17.96
N THR A 179 11.19 2.81 -16.88
CA THR A 179 10.26 2.70 -15.75
C THR A 179 8.85 3.13 -16.13
N ILE A 180 8.70 4.23 -16.87
CA ILE A 180 7.39 4.76 -17.29
C ILE A 180 6.66 3.81 -18.26
N ASN A 181 7.41 3.02 -19.03
CA ASN A 181 6.83 2.01 -19.90
C ASN A 181 6.09 0.91 -19.12
N TYR A 182 6.54 0.59 -17.90
CA TYR A 182 5.87 -0.38 -17.02
C TYR A 182 4.64 0.19 -16.31
N LEU A 183 4.42 1.51 -16.32
CA LEU A 183 3.24 2.10 -15.71
C LEU A 183 1.97 1.83 -16.53
N TRP A 184 0.94 1.29 -15.88
CA TRP A 184 -0.41 1.15 -16.42
C TRP A 184 -1.36 2.22 -15.88
N ARG A 185 -2.48 2.39 -16.57
CA ARG A 185 -3.52 3.35 -16.16
C ARG A 185 -4.13 2.91 -14.82
N ASN A 186 -4.37 3.86 -13.93
CA ASN A 186 -4.87 3.66 -12.58
C ASN A 186 -3.90 2.92 -11.64
N ALA A 187 -2.62 2.80 -12.01
CA ALA A 187 -1.57 2.34 -11.09
C ALA A 187 -1.30 3.38 -10.00
N THR A 188 -0.99 2.91 -8.80
CA THR A 188 -0.45 3.75 -7.72
C THR A 188 1.02 4.00 -7.98
N VAL A 189 1.45 5.26 -7.94
CA VAL A 189 2.84 5.65 -8.24
C VAL A 189 3.34 6.59 -7.16
N GLY A 190 4.49 6.27 -6.59
CA GLY A 190 5.27 7.13 -5.71
C GLY A 190 6.35 7.88 -6.49
N PHE A 191 6.59 9.13 -6.11
CA PHE A 191 7.62 9.99 -6.66
C PHE A 191 8.50 10.50 -5.53
N VAL A 192 9.82 10.45 -5.73
CA VAL A 192 10.82 10.94 -4.77
C VAL A 192 11.76 11.91 -5.47
N ASN A 193 12.12 13.00 -4.77
CA ASN A 193 12.92 14.13 -5.26
C ASN A 193 12.23 14.89 -6.39
N LEU A 194 10.99 15.31 -6.13
CA LEU A 194 10.24 16.24 -6.95
C LEU A 194 10.62 17.69 -6.67
N ASN A 195 10.63 18.50 -7.71
CA ASN A 195 10.74 19.95 -7.65
C ASN A 195 9.46 20.59 -8.17
N LEU A 196 8.88 21.53 -7.42
CA LEU A 196 7.72 22.28 -7.89
C LEU A 196 8.13 23.31 -8.94
N ILE A 197 7.55 23.25 -10.14
CA ILE A 197 7.75 24.23 -11.22
C ILE A 197 6.65 25.29 -11.19
N ASP A 198 5.39 24.87 -11.09
CA ASP A 198 4.24 25.75 -11.13
C ASP A 198 3.22 25.35 -10.08
N SER A 199 3.07 26.18 -9.05
CA SER A 199 2.13 25.97 -7.95
C SER A 199 0.66 26.09 -8.39
N LYS A 200 0.34 26.89 -9.40
CA LYS A 200 -1.05 27.09 -9.87
C LYS A 200 -1.57 25.87 -10.60
N ASN A 201 -0.72 25.28 -11.45
CA ASN A 201 -1.05 24.09 -12.24
C ASN A 201 -0.60 22.77 -11.60
N LYS A 202 0.01 22.84 -10.40
CA LYS A 202 0.58 21.69 -9.67
C LYS A 202 1.48 20.85 -10.57
N LEU A 203 2.39 21.55 -11.24
CA LEU A 203 3.37 20.95 -12.12
C LEU A 203 4.66 20.74 -11.35
N TYR A 204 5.06 19.49 -11.24
CA TYR A 204 6.31 19.07 -10.65
C TYR A 204 7.23 18.53 -11.73
N GLU A 205 8.54 18.60 -11.51
CA GLU A 205 9.55 17.91 -12.31
C GLU A 205 10.32 16.94 -11.43
N LEU A 206 10.47 15.72 -11.94
CA LEU A 206 11.28 14.70 -11.33
C LEU A 206 12.75 15.02 -11.61
N SER A 207 13.54 15.20 -10.55
CA SER A 207 14.97 15.43 -10.68
C SER A 207 15.68 14.22 -11.31
N ASN A 208 16.90 14.42 -11.84
CA ASN A 208 17.71 13.33 -12.40
C ASN A 208 18.13 12.29 -11.34
N GLN A 209 18.10 12.65 -10.05
CA GLN A 209 18.29 11.74 -8.92
C GLN A 209 16.96 11.29 -8.30
N GLY A 210 15.85 11.54 -9.01
CA GLY A 210 14.52 11.15 -8.58
C GLY A 210 14.24 9.68 -8.82
N MET A 211 13.18 9.20 -8.16
CA MET A 211 12.73 7.82 -8.29
C MET A 211 11.23 7.78 -8.57
N ILE A 212 10.83 6.81 -9.39
CA ILE A 212 9.43 6.44 -9.63
C ILE A 212 9.25 5.05 -9.02
N ILE A 213 8.38 4.96 -8.02
CA ILE A 213 8.07 3.73 -7.30
C ILE A 213 6.69 3.26 -7.77
N ILE A 214 6.63 2.07 -8.36
CA ILE A 214 5.38 1.50 -8.90
C ILE A 214 4.74 0.67 -7.81
N GLU A 215 3.46 0.92 -7.52
CA GLU A 215 2.70 0.25 -6.45
C GLU A 215 3.48 0.19 -5.13
N PRO A 216 3.82 1.34 -4.50
CA PRO A 216 4.60 1.39 -3.27
C PRO A 216 3.94 0.64 -2.09
N ASP A 217 2.64 0.33 -2.18
CA ASP A 217 1.92 -0.47 -1.18
C ASP A 217 2.22 -1.98 -1.32
N TYR A 218 2.81 -2.41 -2.44
CA TYR A 218 3.35 -3.75 -2.63
C TYR A 218 4.77 -3.80 -2.06
N MET A 219 4.91 -4.34 -0.86
CA MET A 219 6.20 -4.39 -0.15
C MET A 219 7.04 -5.59 -0.61
N PHE A 220 8.16 -5.33 -1.26
CA PHE A 220 9.16 -6.35 -1.57
C PHE A 220 10.12 -6.54 -0.41
N ASP A 221 10.50 -7.79 -0.12
CA ASP A 221 11.60 -8.06 0.81
C ASP A 221 12.92 -7.59 0.19
N VAL A 222 13.74 -6.87 0.95
CA VAL A 222 15.07 -6.43 0.50
C VAL A 222 15.95 -7.62 0.13
N THR A 223 15.79 -8.76 0.80
CA THR A 223 16.53 -10.00 0.52
C THR A 223 16.19 -10.54 -0.86
N ASP A 224 14.89 -10.58 -1.20
CA ASP A 224 14.42 -11.03 -2.52
C ASP A 224 14.99 -10.17 -3.66
N ILE A 225 15.09 -8.85 -3.42
CA ILE A 225 15.71 -7.92 -4.37
C ILE A 225 17.22 -8.17 -4.45
N ALA A 226 17.89 -8.33 -3.31
CA ALA A 226 19.33 -8.54 -3.25
C ALA A 226 19.76 -9.79 -4.00
N GLU A 227 18.99 -10.88 -3.92
CA GLU A 227 19.26 -12.14 -4.63
C GLU A 227 19.04 -12.06 -6.14
N CYS A 228 18.31 -11.05 -6.63
CA CYS A 228 18.28 -10.76 -8.06
C CYS A 228 19.62 -10.20 -8.57
N TYR A 229 20.53 -9.78 -7.69
CA TYR A 229 21.87 -9.33 -8.05
C TYR A 229 22.90 -10.44 -7.84
N ASN A 230 23.44 -10.93 -8.95
CA ASN A 230 24.50 -11.92 -9.00
C ASN A 230 25.81 -11.28 -9.47
N TYR A 231 26.92 -12.03 -9.37
CA TYR A 231 28.24 -11.57 -9.85
C TYR A 231 28.22 -11.12 -11.33
N TYR A 232 27.35 -11.73 -12.14
CA TYR A 232 27.20 -11.43 -13.57
C TYR A 232 26.19 -10.32 -13.89
N GLY A 233 25.55 -9.74 -12.88
CA GLY A 233 24.56 -8.67 -13.03
C GLY A 233 23.20 -9.04 -12.44
N PHE A 234 22.15 -8.40 -12.98
CA PHE A 234 20.79 -8.48 -12.46
C PHE A 234 19.94 -9.50 -13.23
N ASP A 235 19.30 -10.43 -12.51
CA ASP A 235 18.41 -11.45 -13.07
C ASP A 235 17.11 -11.59 -12.25
N LEU A 236 15.99 -11.19 -12.86
CA LEU A 236 14.65 -11.31 -12.27
C LEU A 236 14.16 -12.76 -12.18
N LEU A 237 14.70 -13.68 -12.99
CA LEU A 237 14.24 -15.07 -13.00
C LEU A 237 14.49 -15.75 -11.65
N THR A 238 15.52 -15.33 -10.91
CA THR A 238 15.79 -15.79 -9.55
C THR A 238 14.57 -15.58 -8.64
N TYR A 239 13.99 -14.38 -8.63
CA TYR A 239 12.80 -14.08 -7.82
C TYR A 239 11.60 -14.95 -8.21
N PHE A 240 11.28 -15.04 -9.50
CA PHE A 240 10.13 -15.82 -9.96
C PHE A 240 10.33 -17.33 -9.75
N SER A 241 11.56 -17.83 -9.87
CA SER A 241 11.87 -19.24 -9.61
C SER A 241 11.54 -19.61 -8.17
N LYS A 242 11.83 -18.73 -7.20
CA LYS A 242 11.54 -18.97 -5.79
C LYS A 242 10.06 -19.07 -5.48
N ILE A 243 9.23 -18.31 -6.20
CA ILE A 243 7.78 -18.30 -6.02
C ILE A 243 7.14 -19.56 -6.60
N ILE A 244 7.64 -20.03 -7.75
CA ILE A 244 7.00 -21.09 -8.52
C ILE A 244 7.54 -22.47 -8.14
N MET A 245 8.83 -22.58 -7.82
CA MET A 245 9.47 -23.85 -7.53
C MET A 245 9.25 -24.26 -6.08
N PRO A 246 9.01 -25.56 -5.81
CA PRO A 246 9.01 -26.06 -4.46
C PRO A 246 10.37 -25.81 -3.83
N GLN A 247 10.37 -25.16 -2.66
CA GLN A 247 11.57 -24.94 -1.88
C GLN A 247 11.92 -26.28 -1.20
N GLU A 248 12.90 -26.99 -1.75
CA GLU A 248 13.43 -28.18 -1.08
C GLU A 248 14.09 -27.75 0.23
N SER A 249 13.59 -28.28 1.33
CA SER A 249 14.35 -28.23 2.57
C SER A 249 15.67 -28.96 2.35
N ASN A 250 16.75 -28.48 2.95
CA ASN A 250 18.04 -29.16 2.90
C ASN A 250 18.67 -29.05 4.28
N ARG A 251 19.52 -30.03 4.63
CA ARG A 251 20.32 -30.11 5.84
C ARG A 251 21.06 -28.78 6.13
N TYR A 252 21.51 -28.05 5.11
CA TYR A 252 22.14 -26.73 5.28
C TYR A 252 21.19 -25.66 5.84
N LEU A 253 19.93 -25.64 5.41
CA LEU A 253 18.93 -24.69 5.91
C LEU A 253 18.59 -24.98 7.38
N ILE A 254 18.57 -26.26 7.77
CA ILE A 254 18.35 -26.68 9.16
C ILE A 254 19.52 -26.20 10.04
N LYS A 255 20.76 -26.42 9.58
CA LYS A 255 21.96 -25.91 10.28
C LYS A 255 21.89 -24.40 10.46
N GLY A 256 21.65 -23.64 9.38
CA GLY A 256 21.55 -22.18 9.43
C GLY A 256 20.45 -21.70 10.39
N MET A 257 19.29 -22.34 10.38
CA MET A 257 18.20 -22.05 11.32
C MET A 257 18.62 -22.25 12.78
N ILE A 258 19.32 -23.36 13.08
CA ILE A 258 19.81 -23.63 14.43
C ILE A 258 20.85 -22.60 14.85
N VAL A 259 21.81 -22.27 13.97
CA VAL A 259 22.82 -21.24 14.24
C VAL A 259 22.17 -19.89 14.55
N ASN A 260 21.17 -19.46 13.78
CA ASN A 260 20.45 -18.21 14.06
C ASN A 260 19.75 -18.26 15.43
N SER A 261 19.08 -19.36 15.76
CA SER A 261 18.46 -19.51 17.08
C SER A 261 19.49 -19.53 18.22
N LEU A 262 20.67 -20.12 18.04
CA LEU A 262 21.73 -20.10 19.03
C LEU A 262 22.28 -18.68 19.23
N PHE A 263 22.45 -17.94 18.14
CA PHE A 263 22.83 -16.53 18.18
C PHE A 263 21.81 -15.70 18.96
N ASP A 264 20.51 -15.85 18.67
CA ASP A 264 19.44 -15.12 19.35
C ASP A 264 19.43 -15.41 20.86
N GLU A 265 19.55 -16.69 21.25
CA GLU A 265 19.60 -17.10 22.66
C GLU A 265 20.83 -16.55 23.38
N LEU A 266 21.99 -16.50 22.71
CA LEU A 266 23.22 -15.93 23.28
C LEU A 266 23.14 -14.40 23.44
N ILE A 267 22.45 -13.69 22.55
CA ILE A 267 22.20 -12.25 22.70
C ILE A 267 21.29 -11.99 23.92
N ILE A 268 20.25 -12.81 24.11
CA ILE A 268 19.31 -12.69 25.25
C ILE A 268 19.97 -13.11 26.57
N ASN A 269 20.69 -14.24 26.56
CA ASN A 269 21.36 -14.81 27.71
C ASN A 269 22.77 -15.29 27.35
N PRO A 270 23.80 -14.43 27.50
CA PRO A 270 25.18 -14.77 27.16
C PRO A 270 25.79 -15.95 27.94
N ASN A 271 25.15 -16.35 29.05
CA ASN A 271 25.63 -17.42 29.93
C ASN A 271 24.83 -18.72 29.79
N ILE A 272 23.92 -18.83 28.81
CA ILE A 272 23.22 -20.08 28.53
C ILE A 272 24.24 -21.21 28.26
N ASP A 273 23.90 -22.47 28.54
CA ASP A 273 24.73 -23.61 28.14
C ASP A 273 24.30 -24.11 26.74
N PHE A 274 25.24 -24.74 26.03
CA PHE A 274 25.00 -25.22 24.68
C PHE A 274 23.80 -26.17 24.60
N HIS A 275 23.69 -27.16 25.49
CA HIS A 275 22.62 -28.16 25.42
C HIS A 275 21.24 -27.54 25.60
N THR A 276 21.10 -26.57 26.50
CA THR A 276 19.84 -25.84 26.70
C THR A 276 19.50 -24.98 25.47
N ALA A 277 20.46 -24.22 24.93
CA ALA A 277 20.25 -23.39 23.75
C ALA A 277 19.91 -24.24 22.50
N PHE A 278 20.62 -25.34 22.31
CA PHE A 278 20.39 -26.29 21.22
C PHE A 278 19.03 -26.97 21.35
N ALA A 279 18.62 -27.42 22.54
CA ALA A 279 17.29 -28.00 22.73
C ALA A 279 16.17 -27.02 22.35
N LYS A 280 16.32 -25.73 22.72
CA LYS A 280 15.36 -24.69 22.32
C LYS A 280 15.30 -24.48 20.81
N SER A 281 16.44 -24.47 20.12
CA SER A 281 16.48 -24.26 18.66
C SER A 281 15.78 -25.40 17.89
N ILE A 282 15.95 -26.64 18.33
CA ILE A 282 15.26 -27.81 17.77
C ILE A 282 13.73 -27.68 17.95
N HIS A 283 13.28 -27.17 19.11
CA HIS A 283 11.86 -26.98 19.39
C HIS A 283 11.19 -25.89 18.55
N GLN A 284 11.94 -24.98 17.90
CA GLN A 284 11.34 -23.92 17.08
C GLN A 284 10.65 -24.46 15.81
N LYS A 285 11.22 -25.47 15.14
CA LYS A 285 10.65 -26.07 13.91
C LYS A 285 10.84 -27.59 13.86
N PRO A 286 10.22 -28.35 14.78
CA PRO A 286 10.46 -29.78 14.93
C PRO A 286 10.12 -30.57 13.65
N LEU A 287 9.03 -30.21 12.95
CA LEU A 287 8.60 -30.92 11.73
C LEU A 287 9.64 -30.86 10.61
N LYS A 288 10.34 -29.73 10.44
CA LYS A 288 11.38 -29.60 9.41
C LYS A 288 12.62 -30.44 9.71
N ILE A 289 12.93 -30.61 11.00
CA ILE A 289 14.08 -31.37 11.45
C ILE A 289 13.79 -32.86 11.31
N LEU A 290 12.58 -33.29 11.67
CA LEU A 290 12.11 -34.68 11.56
C LEU A 290 12.26 -35.25 10.15
N GLU A 291 12.11 -34.43 9.10
CA GLU A 291 12.29 -34.84 7.70
C GLU A 291 13.71 -35.32 7.37
N TYR A 292 14.72 -34.89 8.14
CA TYR A 292 16.13 -35.20 7.90
C TYR A 292 16.79 -35.96 9.06
N LEU A 293 16.00 -36.40 10.05
CA LEU A 293 16.52 -37.17 11.18
C LEU A 293 16.95 -38.56 10.71
N ASP A 294 18.24 -38.68 10.45
CA ASP A 294 18.98 -39.93 10.62
C ASP A 294 19.89 -39.77 11.85
N GLU A 295 20.14 -40.86 12.58
CA GLU A 295 20.90 -40.85 13.84
C GLU A 295 22.31 -40.28 13.64
N GLN A 296 22.96 -40.64 12.54
CA GLN A 296 24.30 -40.18 12.19
C GLN A 296 24.32 -38.68 11.85
N PHE A 297 23.29 -38.16 11.19
CA PHE A 297 23.14 -36.74 10.89
C PHE A 297 22.91 -35.94 12.16
N PHE A 298 22.11 -36.45 13.09
CA PHE A 298 21.83 -35.76 14.35
C PHE A 298 23.08 -35.67 15.24
N GLU A 299 23.87 -36.73 15.33
CA GLU A 299 25.17 -36.70 16.05
C GLU A 299 26.14 -35.69 15.42
N ASN A 300 26.30 -35.71 14.10
CA ASN A 300 27.14 -34.75 13.39
C ASN A 300 26.64 -33.30 13.56
N LEU A 301 25.32 -33.10 13.55
CA LEU A 301 24.69 -31.80 13.74
C LEU A 301 25.01 -31.25 15.13
N ILE A 302 24.92 -32.06 16.19
CA ILE A 302 25.28 -31.62 17.55
C ILE A 302 26.72 -31.16 17.59
N PHE A 303 27.66 -31.97 17.10
CA PHE A 303 29.09 -31.64 17.11
C PHE A 303 29.40 -30.35 16.34
N GLU A 304 28.82 -30.18 15.14
CA GLU A 304 29.01 -28.96 14.37
C GLU A 304 28.40 -27.73 15.07
N MET A 305 27.20 -27.86 15.65
CA MET A 305 26.52 -26.75 16.31
C MET A 305 27.23 -26.33 17.61
N GLU A 306 27.91 -27.25 18.30
CA GLU A 306 28.74 -26.93 19.46
C GLU A 306 29.95 -26.07 19.06
N LEU A 307 30.60 -26.38 17.93
CA LEU A 307 31.67 -25.53 17.38
C LEU A 307 31.15 -24.14 16.98
N HIS A 308 29.99 -24.07 16.34
CA HIS A 308 29.36 -22.79 16.01
C HIS A 308 29.00 -22.00 17.27
N TYR A 309 28.48 -22.66 18.30
CA TYR A 309 28.10 -22.05 19.56
C TYR A 309 29.29 -21.34 20.25
N GLU A 310 30.44 -22.01 20.36
CA GLU A 310 31.63 -21.41 20.96
C GLU A 310 32.14 -20.21 20.14
N ASN A 311 32.12 -20.31 18.81
CA ASN A 311 32.50 -19.21 17.92
C ASN A 311 31.56 -18.00 18.05
N LEU A 312 30.25 -18.24 18.13
CA LEU A 312 29.24 -17.20 18.32
C LEU A 312 29.42 -16.50 19.68
N LYS A 313 29.66 -17.27 20.74
CA LYS A 313 29.90 -16.73 22.08
C LYS A 313 31.10 -15.77 22.11
N HIS A 314 32.17 -16.11 21.39
CA HIS A 314 33.31 -15.21 21.21
C HIS A 314 32.94 -13.96 20.39
N SER A 315 32.24 -14.12 19.26
CA SER A 315 31.89 -12.99 18.39
C SER A 315 30.90 -12.01 19.04
N ILE A 316 29.97 -12.51 19.86
CA ILE A 316 29.00 -11.68 20.59
C ILE A 316 29.69 -10.82 21.65
N ALA A 317 30.79 -11.29 22.25
CA ALA A 317 31.55 -10.51 23.22
C ALA A 317 32.19 -9.25 22.60
N ASP A 318 32.45 -9.27 21.29
CA ASP A 318 33.03 -8.15 20.54
C ASP A 318 31.97 -7.16 20.01
N LEU A 319 30.68 -7.44 20.20
CA LEU A 319 29.61 -6.53 19.76
C LEU A 319 29.60 -5.22 20.57
N PRO A 320 29.26 -4.09 19.91
CA PRO A 320 29.18 -2.81 20.59
C PRO A 320 28.10 -2.81 21.66
N LYS A 321 28.37 -2.17 22.80
CA LYS A 321 27.38 -2.03 23.87
C LYS A 321 26.20 -1.18 23.40
N GLY A 322 25.00 -1.66 23.66
CA GLY A 322 23.77 -0.98 23.28
C GLY A 322 22.52 -1.77 23.63
N ILE A 323 21.38 -1.28 23.18
CA ILE A 323 20.12 -2.01 23.24
C ILE A 323 20.05 -2.91 22.01
N TYR A 324 20.02 -4.22 22.26
CA TYR A 324 19.89 -5.23 21.23
C TYR A 324 18.43 -5.49 20.90
N SER A 325 18.09 -5.43 19.61
CA SER A 325 16.82 -5.88 19.07
C SER A 325 17.07 -7.02 18.09
N ILE A 326 16.54 -8.19 18.38
CA ILE A 326 16.69 -9.41 17.58
C ILE A 326 15.52 -9.51 16.60
N GLU A 327 15.82 -9.89 15.35
CA GLU A 327 14.85 -10.03 14.27
C GLU A 327 13.88 -8.82 14.04
N PRO A 328 14.31 -7.54 14.19
CA PRO A 328 13.41 -6.42 13.98
C PRO A 328 12.99 -6.31 12.52
N THR A 329 11.70 -6.11 12.30
CA THR A 329 11.11 -5.91 10.98
C THR A 329 10.98 -4.42 10.67
N PHE A 330 11.45 -4.03 9.49
CA PHE A 330 11.35 -2.66 9.00
C PHE A 330 10.46 -2.63 7.76
N VAL A 331 9.67 -1.56 7.64
CA VAL A 331 8.84 -1.30 6.47
C VAL A 331 9.10 0.13 6.01
N SER A 332 9.25 0.28 4.70
CA SER A 332 9.42 1.55 4.02
C SER A 332 8.31 1.70 2.97
N PRO A 333 7.14 2.25 3.37
CA PRO A 333 6.04 2.49 2.43
C PRO A 333 6.43 3.45 1.31
N LYS A 334 7.39 4.32 1.57
CA LYS A 334 7.93 5.25 0.57
C LYS A 334 8.56 4.53 -0.63
N PHE A 335 9.25 3.41 -0.38
CA PHE A 335 10.01 2.70 -1.40
C PHE A 335 9.37 1.37 -1.81
N GLY A 336 8.27 0.97 -1.16
CA GLY A 336 7.68 -0.36 -1.36
C GLY A 336 8.61 -1.48 -0.89
N LEU A 337 9.33 -1.25 0.20
CA LEU A 337 10.32 -2.19 0.73
C LEU A 337 9.95 -2.62 2.14
N GLN A 338 10.21 -3.87 2.45
CA GLN A 338 10.23 -4.40 3.80
C GLN A 338 11.44 -5.31 3.98
N GLY A 339 11.78 -5.61 5.22
CA GLY A 339 12.83 -6.57 5.47
C GLY A 339 13.01 -6.79 6.96
N ARG A 340 13.75 -7.83 7.28
CA ARG A 340 14.09 -8.21 8.64
C ARG A 340 15.60 -8.14 8.80
N LEU A 341 16.06 -7.42 9.81
CA LEU A 341 17.47 -7.49 10.21
C LEU A 341 17.63 -8.63 11.20
N ASP A 342 18.76 -9.31 11.19
CA ASP A 342 19.04 -10.34 12.19
C ASP A 342 19.28 -9.71 13.57
N LEU A 343 20.05 -8.62 13.62
CA LEU A 343 20.32 -7.85 14.84
C LEU A 343 20.35 -6.35 14.54
N PHE A 344 19.70 -5.58 15.40
CA PHE A 344 19.83 -4.13 15.44
C PHE A 344 20.37 -3.70 16.80
N ILE A 345 21.39 -2.85 16.80
CA ILE A 345 22.03 -2.35 18.02
C ILE A 345 21.83 -0.84 18.06
N GLU A 346 21.03 -0.38 19.02
CA GLU A 346 20.96 1.05 19.33
C GLU A 346 22.09 1.38 20.30
N GLN A 347 23.11 2.06 19.80
CA GLN A 347 24.21 2.53 20.65
C GLN A 347 23.65 3.55 21.63
N MET A 348 23.88 3.31 22.93
CA MET A 348 23.69 4.36 23.91
C MET A 348 24.80 5.38 23.66
N ASN A 349 24.45 6.56 23.13
CA ASN A 349 25.41 7.66 23.09
C ASN A 349 25.87 7.92 24.52
N ASP A 350 27.15 7.69 24.78
CA ASP A 350 27.81 8.24 25.97
C ASP A 350 27.72 9.77 25.85
N ASN A 351 26.86 10.40 26.65
CA ASN A 351 26.89 11.86 26.86
C ASN A 351 28.15 12.27 27.61
#